data_AF-A0A519Z7R5-F1
#
_entry.id   AF-A0A519Z7R5-F1
#
_cell.length_a   1.000
_cell.length_b   1.000
_cell.length_c   1.000
_cell.angle_alpha   90.00
_cell.angle_beta   90.00
_cell.angle_gamma   90.00
#
_symmetry.space_group_name_H-M   'P 1'
#
loop_
_entity.id
_entity.type
_entity.pdbx_description
1 polymer ?
#
loop_
_entity_poly.entity_id
_entity_poly.type
_entity_poly.pdbx_seq_one_letter_code
_entity_poly.pdbx_strand_id
1 'polypeptide(L)'
;MKFDKSLARTVLFSLGVVSFVIGVYQTVLQSDLGNNYWIFMISLACWLPLNYWRQQEARRAKEAEVAQQVADLNKPAKKNKKRR
;
A
#
# COMPACT_ATOMS: atom_id res chain seq x y z
N MET A 1 -20.94 11.68 -1.51
CA MET A 1 -20.21 10.85 -2.50
C MET A 1 -19.28 9.90 -1.77
N LYS A 2 -19.45 8.58 -1.89
CA LYS A 2 -18.52 7.60 -1.32
C LYS A 2 -17.31 7.50 -2.25
N PHE A 3 -16.15 7.98 -1.81
CA PHE A 3 -14.90 7.81 -2.57
C PHE A 3 -14.48 6.35 -2.53
N ASP A 4 -14.46 5.70 -3.69
CA ASP A 4 -13.97 4.33 -3.80
C ASP A 4 -12.45 4.32 -3.74
N LYS A 5 -11.93 3.84 -2.61
CA LYS A 5 -10.48 3.79 -2.35
C LYS A 5 -9.77 2.84 -3.32
N SER A 6 -10.46 1.83 -3.83
CA SER A 6 -9.92 0.88 -4.81
C SER A 6 -9.77 1.53 -6.19
N LEU A 7 -10.78 2.29 -6.62
CA LEU A 7 -10.73 3.06 -7.86
C LEU A 7 -9.61 4.10 -7.81
N ALA A 8 -9.51 4.85 -6.70
CA ALA A 8 -8.46 5.85 -6.51
C ALA A 8 -7.05 5.23 -6.55
N ARG A 9 -6.86 4.03 -5.97
CA ARG A 9 -5.59 3.30 -6.05
C ARG A 9 -5.22 2.97 -7.49
N THR A 10 -6.17 2.46 -8.25
CA THR A 10 -5.96 2.05 -9.64
C THR A 10 -5.58 3.26 -10.49
N VAL A 11 -6.30 4.37 -10.35
CA VAL A 11 -6.00 5.60 -11.08
C VAL A 11 -4.64 6.18 -10.71
N LEU A 12 -4.32 6.29 -9.42
CA LEU A 12 -3.01 6.77 -8.96
C LEU A 12 -1.88 5.87 -9.45
N PHE A 13 -2.09 4.55 -9.47
CA PHE A 13 -1.10 3.61 -9.95
C PHE A 13 -0.85 3.78 -11.45
N SER A 14 -1.89 3.82 -12.26
CA SER A 14 -1.78 4.04 -13.71
C SER A 14 -1.12 5.37 -14.04
N LEU A 15 -1.52 6.47 -13.36
CA LEU A 15 -0.90 7.78 -13.55
C LEU A 15 0.57 7.81 -13.13
N GLY A 16 0.91 7.15 -12.02
CA GLY A 16 2.30 7.01 -11.58
C GLY A 16 3.16 6.28 -12.61
N VAL A 17 2.69 5.15 -13.14
CA VAL A 17 3.42 4.39 -14.16
C VAL A 17 3.56 5.17 -15.47
N VAL A 18 2.48 5.79 -15.95
CA VAL A 18 2.51 6.56 -17.21
C VAL A 18 3.43 7.76 -17.09
N SER A 19 3.34 8.54 -16.00
CA SER A 19 4.24 9.67 -15.78
C SER A 19 5.70 9.22 -15.68
N PHE A 20 5.99 8.09 -15.03
CA PHE A 20 7.34 7.52 -15.00
C PHE A 20 7.86 7.20 -16.41
N VAL A 21 7.08 6.49 -17.23
CA VAL A 21 7.46 6.14 -18.61
C VAL A 21 7.73 7.39 -19.44
N ILE A 22 6.87 8.41 -19.34
CA ILE A 22 7.04 9.70 -20.03
C ILE A 22 8.33 10.39 -19.55
N GLY A 23 8.57 10.41 -18.24
CA GLY A 23 9.77 11.01 -17.65
C GLY A 23 11.06 10.34 -18.12
N VAL A 24 11.10 9.01 -18.15
CA VAL A 24 12.24 8.25 -18.71
C VAL A 24 12.42 8.58 -20.19
N TYR A 25 11.36 8.55 -20.98
CA TYR A 25 11.43 8.85 -22.41
C TYR A 25 11.99 10.25 -22.67
N GLN A 26 11.46 11.28 -22.00
CA GLN A 26 11.93 12.65 -22.18
C GLN A 26 13.37 12.84 -21.70
N THR A 27 13.75 12.22 -20.59
CA THR A 27 15.13 12.27 -20.09
C THR A 27 16.10 11.65 -21.08
N VAL A 28 15.76 10.50 -21.65
CA VAL A 28 16.63 9.83 -22.65
C VAL A 28 16.70 10.65 -23.94
N LEU A 29 15.57 11.19 -24.40
CA LEU A 29 15.50 11.96 -25.64
C LEU A 29 16.26 13.30 -25.54
N GLN A 30 16.10 14.02 -24.42
CA GLN A 30 16.65 15.37 -24.25
C GLN A 30 18.00 15.38 -23.52
N SER A 31 18.41 14.25 -22.92
CA SER A 31 19.59 14.14 -22.05
C SER A 31 19.64 15.17 -20.91
N ASP A 32 18.50 15.77 -20.58
CA ASP A 32 18.36 16.80 -19.57
C ASP A 32 17.49 16.26 -18.42
N LEU A 33 18.15 15.84 -17.36
CA LEU A 33 17.48 15.37 -16.15
C LEU A 33 16.93 16.54 -15.33
N GLY A 34 17.57 17.71 -15.41
CA GLY A 34 17.24 18.89 -14.61
C GLY A 34 15.96 19.57 -15.06
N ASN A 35 15.64 19.54 -16.36
CA ASN A 35 14.38 20.06 -16.87
C ASN A 35 13.23 19.05 -16.78
N ASN A 36 13.53 17.74 -16.73
CA ASN A 36 12.53 16.67 -16.70
C ASN A 36 12.24 16.10 -15.30
N TYR A 37 12.97 16.54 -14.26
CA TYR A 37 12.83 16.03 -12.89
C TYR A 37 11.41 16.17 -12.32
N TRP A 38 10.66 17.19 -12.74
CA TRP A 38 9.31 17.45 -12.25
C TRP A 38 8.33 16.33 -12.63
N ILE A 39 8.55 15.64 -13.75
CA ILE A 39 7.72 14.49 -14.16
C ILE A 39 7.94 13.32 -13.21
N PHE A 40 9.17 13.11 -12.75
CA PHE A 40 9.48 12.13 -11.71
C PHE A 40 8.86 12.52 -10.36
N MET A 41 8.80 13.82 -10.04
CA MET A 41 8.08 14.29 -8.84
C MET A 41 6.59 13.94 -8.89
N ILE A 42 5.95 14.07 -10.07
CA ILE A 42 4.54 13.67 -10.25
C ILE A 42 4.37 12.16 -10.07
N SER A 43 5.26 11.37 -10.68
CA SER A 43 5.26 9.91 -10.51
C SER A 43 5.39 9.52 -9.03
N LEU A 44 6.33 10.14 -8.32
CA LEU A 44 6.53 9.91 -6.88
C LEU A 44 5.33 10.36 -6.04
N ALA A 45 4.73 11.50 -6.37
CA ALA A 45 3.53 11.99 -5.71
C ALA A 45 2.35 11.03 -5.87
N CYS A 46 2.25 10.31 -7.00
CA CYS A 46 1.26 9.26 -7.20
C CYS A 46 1.58 7.99 -6.37
N TRP A 47 2.87 7.67 -6.19
CA TRP A 47 3.33 6.48 -5.47
C TRP A 47 3.26 6.59 -3.94
N LEU A 48 3.54 7.76 -3.37
CA LEU A 48 3.53 8.00 -1.93
C LEU A 48 2.21 7.59 -1.23
N PRO A 49 1.03 8.06 -1.65
CA PRO A 49 -0.23 7.68 -1.02
C PRO A 49 -0.55 6.19 -1.19
N LEU A 50 -0.18 5.57 -2.31
CA LEU A 50 -0.34 4.13 -2.53
C LEU A 50 0.46 3.33 -1.52
N ASN A 51 1.74 3.67 -1.35
CA ASN A 51 2.61 2.97 -0.41
C ASN A 51 2.16 3.18 1.04
N TYR A 52 1.73 4.40 1.38
CA TYR A 52 1.21 4.71 2.70
C TYR A 52 -0.03 3.88 3.05
N TRP A 53 -1.00 3.77 2.13
CA TRP A 53 -2.17 2.92 2.35
C TRP A 53 -1.82 1.44 2.49
N ARG A 54 -0.86 0.95 1.69
CA ARG A 54 -0.39 -0.43 1.78
C ARG A 54 0.28 -0.73 3.13
N GLN A 55 1.05 0.22 3.65
CA GLN A 55 1.65 0.09 4.98
C GLN A 55 0.61 0.09 6.10
N GLN A 56 -0.43 0.92 6.00
CA GLN A 56 -1.53 0.91 6.97
C GLN A 56 -2.28 -0.42 6.97
N GLU A 57 -2.57 -0.98 5.80
CA GLU A 57 -3.22 -2.29 5.69
C GLU A 57 -2.34 -3.40 6.27
N ALA A 58 -1.05 -3.40 5.97
CA ALA A 58 -0.11 -4.37 6.53
C ALA A 58 -0.01 -4.26 8.06
N ARG A 59 -0.03 -3.05 8.63
CA ARG A 59 -0.04 -2.85 10.09
C ARG A 59 -1.32 -3.40 10.73
N ARG A 60 -2.48 -3.08 10.16
CA ARG A 60 -3.78 -3.59 10.65
C ARG A 60 -3.89 -5.10 10.57
N ALA A 61 -3.38 -5.71 9.49
CA ALA A 61 -3.36 -7.17 9.35
C ALA A 61 -2.50 -7.82 10.45
N LYS A 62 -1.32 -7.26 10.74
CA LYS A 62 -0.45 -7.73 11.82
C LYS A 62 -1.10 -7.58 13.20
N GLU A 63 -1.75 -6.45 13.47
CA GLU A 63 -2.47 -6.23 14.74
C GLU A 63 -3.63 -7.21 14.91
N ALA A 64 -4.38 -7.52 13.85
CA ALA A 64 -5.45 -8.51 13.89
C ALA A 64 -4.91 -9.93 14.14
N GLU A 65 -3.78 -10.29 13.52
CA GLU A 65 -3.12 -11.58 13.74
C GLU A 65 -2.64 -11.73 15.18
N VAL A 66 -2.00 -10.69 15.74
CA VAL A 66 -1.55 -10.68 17.15
C VAL A 66 -2.73 -10.75 18.09
N ALA A 67 -3.83 -10.04 17.82
CA ALA A 67 -5.04 -10.10 18.63
C ALA A 67 -5.67 -11.51 18.62
N GLN A 68 -5.68 -12.19 17.48
CA GLN A 68 -6.14 -13.58 17.38
C GLN A 68 -5.22 -14.53 18.18
N GLN A 69 -3.91 -14.39 18.04
CA GLN A 69 -2.95 -15.20 18.80
C GLN A 69 -3.11 -15.01 20.32
N VAL A 70 -3.26 -13.76 20.79
CA VAL A 70 -3.50 -13.47 22.20
C VAL A 70 -4.84 -14.04 22.67
N ALA A 71 -5.89 -13.95 21.85
CA ALA A 71 -7.20 -14.53 22.17
C ALA A 71 -7.16 -16.06 22.24
N ASP A 72 -6.36 -16.71 21.38
CA ASP A 72 -6.17 -18.17 21.40
C ASP A 72 -5.33 -18.62 22.60
N LEU A 73 -4.32 -17.85 23.00
CA LEU A 73 -3.51 -18.12 24.19
C LEU A 73 -4.30 -17.88 25.49
N ASN A 74 -5.21 -16.90 25.52
CA ASN A 74 -6.07 -16.61 26.67
C ASN A 74 -7.32 -17.50 26.75
N LYS A 75 -7.57 -18.40 25.79
CA LYS A 75 -8.66 -19.38 25.94
C LYS A 75 -8.32 -20.27 27.14
N PRO A 76 -9.11 -20.22 28.23
CA PRO A 76 -8.84 -21.07 29.38
C PRO A 76 -8.96 -22.53 28.92
N ALA A 77 -7.93 -23.32 29.22
CA ALA A 77 -7.89 -24.75 28.91
C ALA A 77 -9.24 -25.36 29.27
N LYS A 78 -9.98 -25.83 28.26
CA LYS A 78 -11.26 -26.50 28.45
C LYS A 78 -11.03 -27.59 29.48
N LYS A 79 -11.47 -27.37 30.72
CA LYS A 79 -11.50 -28.39 31.77
C LYS A 79 -12.22 -29.58 31.15
N ASN A 80 -11.48 -30.65 30.90
CA ASN A 80 -12.00 -31.93 30.44
C ASN A 80 -13.04 -32.40 31.46
N LYS A 81 -14.30 -32.04 31.19
CA LYS A 81 -15.45 -32.48 31.95
C LYS A 81 -15.79 -33.88 31.45
N LYS A 82 -15.26 -34.86 32.19
CA LYS A 82 -15.92 -36.14 32.51
C LYS A 82 -16.02 -37.20 31.39
N ARG A 83 -15.33 -38.33 31.60
CA ARG A 83 -15.80 -39.68 31.24
C ARG A 83 -15.02 -40.66 32.13
N ARG A 84 -15.49 -40.86 33.37
CA ARG A 84 -16.39 -41.94 33.83
C ARG A 84 -15.69 -43.28 33.81
#